data_AF-A0A973TUZ7-F1
#
_entry.id   AF-A0A973TUZ7-F1
#
_cell.length_a   1.000
_cell.length_b   1.000
_cell.length_c   1.000
_cell.angle_alpha   90.00
_cell.angle_beta   90.00
_cell.angle_gamma   90.00
#
_symmetry.space_group_name_H-M   'P 1'
#
loop_
_entity.id
_entity.type
_entity.pdbx_description
1 polymer ?
#
loop_
_entity_poly.entity_id
_entity_poly.type
_entity_poly.pdbx_seq_one_letter_code
_entity_poly.pdbx_strand_id
1 'polypeptide(L)'
;MSVLVVGLSHRTTPVPVLERVAVADTDRGKVLDQLLSAPSVSEAVLLSTCNRVEVYAVVETFHGGMNEVVEVLARQAGAEPADLFEHLYVHYSAAAVEHLFSVAGGLDSMVVGEAQILGQLRTAYNAADDQGVVGRTLHELVQHALRVGKRVHTETDIDHAGASVVSEALADAARALGGLEGRRALIVGAGSMGGLAAAHLRRA
;
A
#
# COMPACT_ATOMS: atom_id res chain seq x y z
N MET A 1 22.39 -9.47 4.58
CA MET A 1 21.32 -8.68 3.94
C MET A 1 20.01 -9.40 4.16
N SER A 2 18.98 -8.68 4.59
CA SER A 2 17.65 -9.24 4.85
C SER A 2 16.58 -8.25 4.42
N VAL A 3 15.39 -8.76 4.13
CA VAL A 3 14.24 -7.93 3.77
C VAL A 3 13.66 -7.29 5.03
N LEU A 4 13.41 -5.99 4.96
CA LEU A 4 12.78 -5.17 5.98
C LEU A 4 11.52 -4.54 5.38
N VAL A 5 10.43 -4.52 6.14
CA VAL A 5 9.26 -3.68 5.86
C VAL A 5 9.13 -2.69 6.99
N VAL A 6 9.08 -1.41 6.64
CA VAL A 6 8.68 -0.33 7.55
C VAL A 6 7.42 0.27 6.98
N GLY A 7 6.33 0.25 7.75
CA GLY A 7 5.04 0.64 7.22
C GLY A 7 4.14 1.34 8.22
N LEU A 8 3.24 2.15 7.68
CA LEU A 8 2.08 2.74 8.34
C LEU A 8 0.83 2.22 7.63
N SER A 9 -0.24 1.96 8.36
CA SER A 9 -1.52 1.55 7.76
C SER A 9 -2.70 2.13 8.52
N HIS A 10 -3.88 2.07 7.89
CA HIS A 10 -5.16 2.46 8.48
C HIS A 10 -5.46 1.76 9.82
N ARG A 11 -4.77 0.65 10.13
CA ARG A 11 -4.93 -0.08 11.40
C ARG A 11 -4.12 0.55 12.54
N THR A 12 -2.97 1.15 12.24
CA THR A 12 -2.02 1.68 13.25
C THR A 12 -1.98 3.20 13.29
N THR A 13 -2.51 3.85 12.25
CA THR A 13 -2.26 5.26 11.96
C THR A 13 -3.55 5.99 11.66
N PRO A 14 -3.86 7.10 12.36
CA PRO A 14 -4.97 7.98 11.99
C PRO A 14 -4.82 8.51 10.55
N VAL A 15 -5.94 8.68 9.85
CA VAL A 15 -5.96 9.17 8.46
C VAL A 15 -5.14 10.46 8.24
N PRO A 16 -5.23 11.50 9.09
CA PRO A 16 -4.43 12.72 8.89
C PRO A 16 -2.91 12.49 8.92
N VAL A 17 -2.45 11.47 9.66
CA VAL A 17 -1.03 11.11 9.70
C VAL A 17 -0.65 10.33 8.44
N LEU A 18 -1.51 9.39 7.99
CA LEU A 18 -1.30 8.69 6.70
C LEU A 18 -1.25 9.67 5.52
N GLU A 19 -2.14 10.66 5.47
CA GLU A 19 -2.18 11.67 4.40
C GLU A 19 -0.88 12.47 4.33
N ARG A 20 -0.27 12.77 5.48
CA ARG A 20 1.04 13.46 5.52
C ARG A 20 2.18 12.58 5.01
N VAL A 21 2.16 11.28 5.31
CA VAL A 21 3.23 10.35 4.93
C VAL A 21 3.04 9.81 3.51
N ALA A 22 1.83 9.89 2.96
CA ALA A 22 1.52 9.46 1.60
C ALA A 22 2.44 10.13 0.57
N VAL A 23 3.03 9.32 -0.29
CA VAL A 23 3.96 9.80 -1.31
C VAL A 23 3.22 9.90 -2.63
N ALA A 24 3.14 11.13 -3.15
CA ALA A 24 2.60 11.40 -4.48
C ALA A 24 3.52 10.83 -5.57
N ASP A 25 2.96 10.48 -6.73
CA ASP A 25 3.73 9.91 -7.83
C ASP A 25 4.85 10.85 -8.32
N THR A 26 4.65 12.17 -8.23
CA THR A 26 5.67 13.18 -8.56
C THR A 26 6.87 13.19 -7.62
N ASP A 27 6.67 12.80 -6.36
CA ASP A 27 7.73 12.77 -5.34
C ASP A 27 8.37 11.38 -5.21
N ARG A 28 7.75 10.35 -5.78
CA ARG A 28 8.16 8.95 -5.64
C ARG A 28 9.62 8.72 -6.01
N GLY A 29 10.07 9.22 -7.16
CA GLY A 29 11.46 9.06 -7.61
C GLY A 29 12.45 9.64 -6.60
N LYS A 30 12.19 10.86 -6.12
CA LYS A 30 13.01 11.52 -5.08
C LYS A 30 13.08 10.72 -3.78
N VAL A 31 11.96 10.11 -3.34
CA VAL A 31 11.95 9.28 -2.12
C VAL A 31 12.76 8.00 -2.33
N LEU A 32 12.60 7.35 -3.48
CA LEU A 32 13.37 6.14 -3.82
C LEU A 32 14.88 6.42 -3.91
N ASP A 33 15.29 7.54 -4.51
CA ASP A 33 16.69 7.96 -4.56
C ASP A 33 17.26 8.19 -3.15
N GLN A 34 16.48 8.80 -2.26
CA GLN A 34 16.89 9.02 -0.87
C GLN A 34 17.04 7.70 -0.10
N LEU A 35 16.14 6.74 -0.33
CA LEU A 35 16.24 5.41 0.25
C LEU A 35 17.49 4.68 -0.23
N LEU A 36 17.78 4.69 -1.54
CA LEU A 36 18.96 4.01 -2.08
C LEU A 36 20.28 4.70 -1.67
N SER A 37 20.24 6.01 -1.43
CA SER A 37 21.40 6.76 -0.93
C SER A 37 21.70 6.49 0.55
N ALA A 38 20.82 5.79 1.26
CA ALA A 38 21.00 5.49 2.67
C ALA A 38 21.99 4.33 2.87
N PRO A 39 22.98 4.43 3.77
CA PRO A 39 24.09 3.47 3.86
C PRO A 39 23.67 2.02 4.09
N SER A 40 22.58 1.78 4.81
CA SER A 40 22.14 0.44 5.19
C SER A 40 21.14 -0.15 4.20
N VAL A 41 20.73 0.56 3.15
CA VAL A 41 19.69 0.16 2.18
C VAL A 41 20.30 -0.11 0.81
N SER A 42 20.13 -1.32 0.28
CA SER A 42 20.69 -1.72 -1.02
C SER A 42 19.63 -1.88 -2.12
N GLU A 43 18.37 -2.09 -1.75
CA GLU A 43 17.23 -2.18 -2.68
C GLU A 43 16.01 -1.59 -1.99
N ALA A 44 15.09 -0.95 -2.73
CA ALA A 44 13.86 -0.41 -2.17
C ALA A 44 12.66 -0.51 -3.12
N VAL A 45 11.46 -0.78 -2.57
CA VAL A 45 10.16 -0.60 -3.23
C VAL A 45 9.25 0.18 -2.29
N LEU A 46 8.63 1.24 -2.79
CA LEU A 46 7.70 2.09 -2.04
C LEU A 46 6.26 1.84 -2.50
N LEU A 47 5.44 1.28 -1.61
CA LEU A 47 4.01 1.10 -1.82
C LEU A 47 3.24 2.18 -1.03
N SER A 48 2.68 3.14 -1.75
CA SER A 48 1.84 4.20 -1.20
C SER A 48 0.42 4.07 -1.75
N THR A 49 -0.56 3.86 -0.88
CA THR A 49 -1.99 3.75 -1.19
C THR A 49 -2.78 4.66 -0.25
N CYS A 50 -4.11 4.70 -0.39
CA CYS A 50 -4.96 5.42 0.58
C CYS A 50 -4.96 4.80 1.99
N ASN A 51 -4.57 3.53 2.12
CA ASN A 51 -4.71 2.75 3.36
C ASN A 51 -3.37 2.34 3.97
N ARG A 52 -2.25 2.55 3.27
CA ARG A 52 -0.91 2.22 3.75
C ARG A 52 0.19 2.98 3.01
N VAL A 53 1.29 3.21 3.72
CA VAL A 53 2.58 3.60 3.14
C VAL A 53 3.59 2.60 3.67
N GLU A 54 4.25 1.86 2.78
CA GLU A 54 5.20 0.81 3.11
C GLU A 54 6.45 0.94 2.27
N VAL A 55 7.60 0.80 2.92
CA VAL A 55 8.89 0.64 2.26
C VAL A 55 9.36 -0.79 2.49
N TYR A 56 9.50 -1.52 1.39
CA TYR A 56 10.15 -2.82 1.33
C TYR A 56 11.61 -2.58 0.96
N ALA A 57 12.54 -2.88 1.86
CA ALA A 57 13.96 -2.63 1.66
C ALA A 57 14.80 -3.89 1.88
N VAL A 58 15.91 -4.00 1.15
CA VAL A 58 16.98 -4.95 1.51
C VAL A 58 18.01 -4.18 2.30
N VAL A 59 18.26 -4.64 3.52
CA VAL A 59 19.13 -3.93 4.47
C VAL A 59 20.29 -4.77 4.97
N GLU A 60 21.44 -4.14 5.19
CA GLU A 60 22.61 -4.79 5.78
C GLU A 60 22.44 -5.03 7.28
N THR A 61 21.91 -4.03 7.98
CA THR A 61 21.64 -4.08 9.42
C THR A 61 20.20 -3.69 9.71
N PHE A 62 19.57 -4.36 10.69
CA PHE A 62 18.17 -4.09 11.04
C PHE A 62 17.97 -2.66 11.55
N HIS A 63 18.73 -2.25 12.58
CA HIS A 63 18.57 -0.94 13.21
C HIS A 63 18.96 0.22 12.28
N GLY A 64 20.06 0.06 11.51
CA GLY A 64 20.48 1.07 10.54
C GLY A 64 19.44 1.25 9.45
N GLY A 65 19.00 0.16 8.82
CA GLY A 65 17.98 0.19 7.78
C GLY A 65 16.64 0.72 8.26
N MET A 66 16.19 0.33 9.46
CA MET A 66 14.95 0.85 10.05
C MET A 66 15.03 2.37 10.26
N ASN A 67 16.08 2.86 10.93
CA ASN A 67 16.20 4.29 11.23
C ASN A 67 16.28 5.13 9.95
N GLU A 68 17.08 4.70 8.98
CA GLU A 68 17.26 5.40 7.71
C GLU A 68 15.95 5.47 6.90
N VAL A 69 15.19 4.38 6.85
CA VAL A 69 13.88 4.37 6.18
C VAL A 69 12.90 5.32 6.88
N VAL A 70 12.87 5.32 8.21
CA VAL A 70 12.00 6.21 8.99
C VAL A 70 12.39 7.67 8.79
N GLU A 71 13.69 7.99 8.78
CA GLU A 71 14.18 9.34 8.52
C GLU A 71 13.75 9.87 7.15
N VAL A 72 13.81 9.02 6.11
CA VAL A 72 13.35 9.40 4.76
C VAL A 72 11.85 9.65 4.73
N LEU A 73 11.04 8.77 5.35
CA LEU A 73 9.59 8.94 5.42
C LEU A 73 9.19 10.18 6.23
N ALA A 74 9.86 10.42 7.37
CA ALA A 74 9.62 11.59 8.21
C ALA A 74 9.94 12.89 7.47
N ARG A 75 11.08 12.94 6.76
CA ARG A 75 11.45 14.08 5.92
C ARG A 75 10.43 14.34 4.82
N GLN A 76 9.95 13.29 4.16
CA GLN A 76 8.91 13.40 3.13
C GLN A 76 7.60 13.94 3.72
N ALA A 77 7.25 13.53 4.94
CA ALA A 77 6.04 13.96 5.65
C ALA A 77 6.15 15.34 6.33
N GLY A 78 7.33 15.98 6.27
CA GLY A 78 7.63 17.18 7.05
C GLY A 78 7.40 16.96 8.55
N ALA A 79 7.81 15.81 9.07
CA ALA A 79 7.65 15.38 10.45
C ALA A 79 9.00 15.04 11.08
N GLU A 80 9.03 14.94 12.41
CA GLU A 80 10.17 14.33 13.10
C GLU A 80 10.05 12.80 13.08
N PRO A 81 11.15 12.03 13.01
CA PRO A 81 11.11 10.57 13.09
C PRO A 81 10.34 10.05 14.32
N ALA A 82 10.45 10.77 15.44
CA ALA A 82 9.75 10.50 16.68
C ALA A 82 8.22 10.44 16.50
N ASP A 83 7.66 11.32 15.66
CA ASP A 83 6.22 11.38 15.41
C ASP A 83 5.71 10.15 14.66
N LEU A 84 6.57 9.46 13.91
CA LEU A 84 6.20 8.27 13.15
C LEU A 84 6.34 6.99 13.95
N PHE A 85 7.30 6.89 14.89
CA PHE A 85 7.58 5.66 15.63
C PHE A 85 6.37 5.06 16.35
N GLU A 86 5.43 5.89 16.83
CA GLU A 86 4.22 5.41 17.51
C GLU A 86 3.20 4.74 16.57
N HIS A 87 3.34 4.93 15.26
CA HIS A 87 2.40 4.46 14.23
C HIS A 87 2.97 3.34 13.35
N LEU A 88 4.28 3.13 13.42
CA LEU A 88 5.00 2.20 12.58
C LEU A 88 4.79 0.75 13.02
N TYR A 89 4.62 -0.13 12.05
CA TYR A 89 4.92 -1.55 12.22
C TYR A 89 6.16 -1.90 11.40
N VAL A 90 6.88 -2.91 11.88
CA VAL A 90 8.12 -3.37 11.28
C VAL A 90 8.10 -4.89 11.17
N HIS A 91 8.39 -5.39 9.97
CA HIS A 91 8.57 -6.81 9.72
C HIS A 91 9.98 -7.07 9.17
N TYR A 92 10.61 -8.17 9.59
CA TYR A 92 11.98 -8.49 9.22
C TYR A 92 12.11 -9.94 8.74
N SER A 93 12.95 -10.15 7.72
CA SER A 93 13.24 -11.44 7.14
C SER A 93 11.97 -12.20 6.71
N ALA A 94 11.67 -13.35 7.31
CA ALA A 94 10.52 -14.17 6.90
C ALA A 94 9.18 -13.45 7.13
N ALA A 95 9.05 -12.68 8.21
CA ALA A 95 7.84 -11.93 8.50
C ALA A 95 7.58 -10.83 7.45
N ALA A 96 8.63 -10.24 6.88
CA ALA A 96 8.52 -9.27 5.79
C ALA A 96 7.96 -9.90 4.50
N VAL A 97 8.41 -11.12 4.19
CA VAL A 97 7.92 -11.90 3.05
C VAL A 97 6.46 -12.32 3.24
N GLU A 98 6.12 -12.82 4.42
CA GLU A 98 4.75 -13.19 4.78
C GLU A 98 3.81 -11.98 4.67
N HIS A 99 4.21 -10.84 5.24
CA HIS A 99 3.45 -9.59 5.16
C HIS A 99 3.18 -9.18 3.70
N LEU A 100 4.22 -9.17 2.85
CA LEU A 100 4.04 -8.83 1.44
C LEU A 100 3.05 -9.76 0.74
N PHE A 101 3.08 -11.06 1.04
CA PHE A 101 2.14 -12.02 0.47
C PHE A 101 0.71 -11.80 0.98
N SER A 102 0.55 -11.46 2.26
CA SER A 102 -0.75 -11.08 2.85
C SER A 102 -1.32 -9.80 2.21
N VAL A 103 -0.48 -8.77 1.99
CA VAL A 103 -0.86 -7.55 1.30
C VAL A 103 -1.22 -7.83 -0.16
N ALA A 104 -0.39 -8.58 -0.89
CA ALA A 104 -0.63 -8.91 -2.29
C ALA A 104 -1.88 -9.77 -2.51
N GLY A 105 -2.23 -10.62 -1.53
CA GLY A 105 -3.47 -11.41 -1.55
C GLY A 105 -4.71 -10.67 -1.03
N GLY A 106 -4.59 -9.39 -0.67
CA GLY A 106 -5.71 -8.60 -0.13
C GLY A 106 -6.18 -9.02 1.26
N LEU A 107 -5.41 -9.85 1.97
CA LEU A 107 -5.74 -10.31 3.33
C LEU A 107 -5.51 -9.21 4.37
N ASP A 108 -4.48 -8.38 4.15
CA ASP A 108 -4.25 -7.15 4.90
C ASP A 108 -4.70 -5.95 4.06
N SER A 109 -5.99 -5.85 3.79
CA SER A 109 -6.63 -4.69 3.15
C SER A 109 -7.78 -4.21 4.03
N MET A 110 -8.13 -2.92 3.95
CA MET A 110 -9.28 -2.37 4.69
C MET A 110 -10.57 -3.12 4.34
N VAL A 111 -10.70 -3.53 3.08
CA VAL A 111 -11.68 -4.53 2.66
C VAL A 111 -10.93 -5.78 2.23
N VAL A 112 -11.15 -6.88 2.95
CA VAL A 112 -10.46 -8.16 2.72
C VAL A 112 -10.84 -8.70 1.34
N GLY A 113 -9.86 -9.11 0.56
CA GLY A 113 -10.08 -9.61 -0.81
C GLY A 113 -10.13 -8.52 -1.89
N GLU A 114 -9.88 -7.26 -1.53
CA GLU A 114 -9.76 -6.19 -2.51
C GLU A 114 -8.61 -6.48 -3.50
N ALA A 115 -8.91 -6.44 -4.81
CA ALA A 115 -7.98 -6.86 -5.85
C ALA A 115 -7.10 -5.72 -6.39
N GLN A 116 -7.44 -4.44 -6.13
CA GLN A 116 -6.66 -3.33 -6.67
C GLN A 116 -5.29 -3.18 -6.00
N ILE A 117 -5.10 -3.65 -4.76
CA ILE A 117 -3.79 -3.68 -4.08
C ILE A 117 -2.73 -4.44 -4.87
N LEU A 118 -3.12 -5.52 -5.57
CA LEU A 118 -2.22 -6.29 -6.43
C LEU A 118 -1.71 -5.46 -7.62
N GLY A 119 -2.59 -4.63 -8.18
CA GLY A 119 -2.25 -3.66 -9.22
C GLY A 119 -1.36 -2.54 -8.69
N GLN A 120 -1.66 -2.01 -7.51
CA GLN A 120 -0.85 -0.98 -6.85
C GLN A 120 0.56 -1.47 -6.52
N LEU A 121 0.71 -2.71 -6.05
CA LEU A 121 2.00 -3.34 -5.82
C LEU A 121 2.80 -3.47 -7.13
N ARG A 122 2.14 -3.88 -8.23
CA ARG A 122 2.78 -3.93 -9.55
C ARG A 122 3.28 -2.56 -10.00
N THR A 123 2.47 -1.51 -9.82
CA THR A 123 2.87 -0.14 -10.17
C THR A 123 3.99 0.37 -9.27
N ALA A 124 3.96 0.07 -7.97
CA ALA A 124 5.03 0.39 -7.02
C ALA A 124 6.37 -0.25 -7.44
N TYR A 125 6.33 -1.54 -7.77
CA TYR A 125 7.50 -2.27 -8.27
C TYR A 125 8.03 -1.68 -9.58
N ASN A 126 7.17 -1.47 -10.59
CA ASN A 126 7.61 -0.94 -11.88
C ASN A 126 8.28 0.44 -11.71
N ALA A 127 7.71 1.31 -10.88
CA ALA A 127 8.30 2.62 -10.62
C ALA A 127 9.68 2.53 -9.95
N ALA A 128 9.91 1.54 -9.09
CA ALA A 128 11.19 1.31 -8.44
C ALA A 128 12.21 0.65 -9.38
N ASP A 129 11.76 -0.27 -10.24
CA ASP A 129 12.58 -0.92 -11.27
C ASP A 129 13.04 0.10 -12.34
N ASP A 130 12.13 0.98 -12.79
CA ASP A 130 12.43 2.05 -13.74
C ASP A 130 13.46 3.06 -13.20
N GLN A 131 13.50 3.26 -11.88
CA GLN A 131 14.50 4.08 -11.19
C GLN A 131 15.81 3.33 -10.92
N GLY A 132 15.88 2.02 -11.20
CA GLY A 132 17.07 1.21 -10.94
C GLY A 132 17.35 0.97 -9.45
N VAL A 133 16.37 1.19 -8.58
CA VAL A 133 16.53 1.00 -7.12
C VAL A 133 16.13 -0.40 -6.64
N VAL A 134 15.67 -1.25 -7.56
CA VAL A 134 15.32 -2.65 -7.29
C VAL A 134 16.47 -3.55 -7.74
N GLY A 135 16.94 -4.40 -6.84
CA GLY A 135 17.91 -5.45 -7.15
C GLY A 135 17.23 -6.81 -7.30
N ARG A 136 18.07 -7.85 -7.34
CA ARG A 136 17.60 -9.24 -7.54
C ARG A 136 16.62 -9.68 -6.46
N THR A 137 16.86 -9.29 -5.22
CA THR A 137 16.12 -9.80 -4.05
C THR A 137 14.68 -9.33 -4.07
N LEU A 138 14.46 -8.01 -4.17
CA LEU A 138 13.12 -7.44 -4.24
C LEU A 138 12.44 -7.75 -5.57
N HIS A 139 13.20 -7.85 -6.66
CA HIS A 139 12.63 -8.32 -7.93
C HIS A 139 11.99 -9.70 -7.77
N GLU A 140 12.76 -10.71 -7.34
CA GLU A 140 12.25 -12.08 -7.17
C GLU A 140 11.11 -12.15 -6.16
N LEU A 141 11.21 -11.40 -5.05
CA LEU A 141 10.20 -11.37 -4.00
C LEU A 141 8.88 -10.77 -4.51
N VAL A 142 8.90 -9.61 -5.18
CA VAL A 142 7.67 -9.00 -5.69
C VAL A 142 7.08 -9.84 -6.82
N GLN A 143 7.88 -10.42 -7.70
CA GLN A 143 7.34 -11.34 -8.72
C GLN A 143 6.65 -12.56 -8.08
N HIS A 144 7.18 -13.10 -6.97
CA HIS A 144 6.49 -14.13 -6.19
C HIS A 144 5.21 -13.61 -5.54
N ALA A 145 5.23 -12.45 -4.90
CA ALA A 145 4.06 -11.85 -4.27
C ALA A 145 2.92 -11.64 -5.28
N LEU A 146 3.24 -11.15 -6.47
CA LEU A 146 2.26 -10.97 -7.54
C LEU A 146 1.66 -12.30 -8.02
N ARG A 147 2.43 -13.40 -8.01
CA ARG A 147 1.92 -14.74 -8.29
C ARG A 147 1.04 -15.26 -7.16
N VAL A 148 1.46 -15.09 -5.90
CA VAL A 148 0.70 -15.49 -4.72
C VAL A 148 -0.65 -14.76 -4.69
N GLY A 149 -0.66 -13.44 -4.87
CA GLY A 149 -1.91 -12.68 -4.91
C GLY A 149 -2.86 -13.18 -5.99
N LYS A 150 -2.37 -13.42 -7.22
CA LYS A 150 -3.19 -14.04 -8.28
C LYS A 150 -3.77 -15.38 -7.86
N ARG A 151 -2.95 -16.28 -7.28
CA ARG A 151 -3.41 -17.58 -6.81
C ARG A 151 -4.47 -17.46 -5.72
N VAL A 152 -4.30 -16.55 -4.77
CA VAL A 152 -5.29 -16.27 -3.73
C VAL A 152 -6.64 -15.89 -4.35
N HIS A 153 -6.65 -14.97 -5.33
CA HIS A 153 -7.89 -14.58 -6.00
C HIS A 153 -8.48 -15.68 -6.92
N THR A 154 -7.66 -16.53 -7.54
CA THR A 154 -8.15 -17.55 -8.49
C THR A 154 -8.46 -18.91 -7.86
N GLU A 155 -7.81 -19.25 -6.76
CA GLU A 155 -7.88 -20.57 -6.11
C GLU A 155 -8.73 -20.54 -4.83
N THR A 156 -9.21 -19.37 -4.41
CA THR A 156 -10.06 -19.20 -3.22
C THR A 156 -11.29 -18.37 -3.53
N ASP A 157 -12.31 -18.44 -2.68
CA ASP A 157 -13.52 -17.62 -2.77
C ASP A 157 -13.34 -16.21 -2.16
N ILE A 158 -12.11 -15.74 -1.96
CA ILE A 158 -11.86 -14.44 -1.30
C ILE A 158 -12.48 -13.27 -2.08
N ASP A 159 -12.59 -13.39 -3.40
CA ASP A 159 -13.27 -12.39 -4.24
C ASP A 159 -14.77 -12.29 -3.94
N HIS A 160 -15.39 -13.37 -3.45
CA HIS A 160 -16.78 -13.34 -3.00
C HIS A 160 -16.92 -12.65 -1.64
N ALA A 161 -15.86 -12.63 -0.83
CA ALA A 161 -15.82 -11.88 0.42
C ALA A 161 -15.48 -10.39 0.20
N GLY A 162 -14.78 -10.07 -0.89
CA GLY A 162 -14.28 -8.74 -1.22
C GLY A 162 -15.34 -7.79 -1.78
N ALA A 163 -16.04 -7.10 -0.89
CA ALA A 163 -16.58 -5.80 -1.25
C ALA A 163 -15.43 -4.85 -1.65
N SER A 164 -15.69 -3.86 -2.49
CA SER A 164 -14.76 -2.74 -2.65
C SER A 164 -15.05 -1.68 -1.58
N VAL A 165 -14.08 -0.80 -1.30
CA VAL A 165 -14.32 0.39 -0.46
C VAL A 165 -15.52 1.20 -0.98
N VAL A 166 -15.74 1.20 -2.30
CA VAL A 166 -16.88 1.86 -2.93
C VAL A 166 -18.21 1.17 -2.58
N SER A 167 -18.29 -0.15 -2.66
CA SER A 167 -19.53 -0.86 -2.32
C SER A 167 -19.87 -0.76 -0.84
N GLU A 168 -18.86 -0.79 0.04
CA GLU A 168 -19.07 -0.55 1.48
C GLU A 168 -19.57 0.88 1.72
N ALA A 169 -18.95 1.89 1.09
CA ALA A 169 -19.41 3.28 1.21
C ALA A 169 -20.85 3.47 0.70
N LEU A 170 -21.24 2.77 -0.37
CA LEU A 170 -22.63 2.82 -0.88
C LEU A 170 -23.61 2.07 0.03
N ALA A 171 -23.20 0.97 0.66
CA ALA A 171 -24.01 0.28 1.65
C ALA A 171 -24.25 1.17 2.88
N ASP A 172 -23.22 1.89 3.34
CA ASP A 172 -23.34 2.90 4.38
C ASP A 172 -24.29 4.04 3.99
N ALA A 173 -24.14 4.57 2.79
CA ALA A 173 -25.02 5.61 2.27
C ALA A 173 -26.47 5.11 2.18
N ALA A 174 -26.70 3.88 1.70
CA ALA A 174 -28.03 3.28 1.63
C ALA A 174 -28.67 3.15 3.01
N ARG A 175 -27.91 2.71 4.03
CA ARG A 175 -28.39 2.63 5.42
C ARG A 175 -28.74 4.01 5.98
N ALA A 176 -27.86 4.99 5.80
CA ALA A 176 -28.06 6.36 6.30
C ALA A 176 -29.23 7.09 5.63
N LEU A 177 -29.49 6.78 4.36
CA LEU A 177 -30.48 7.47 3.54
C LEU A 177 -31.82 6.70 3.42
N GLY A 178 -31.90 5.45 3.86
CA GLY A 178 -33.09 4.61 3.69
C GLY A 178 -33.28 4.11 2.25
N GLY A 179 -32.17 3.73 1.60
CA GLY A 179 -32.12 3.29 0.21
C GLY A 179 -31.60 4.36 -0.76
N LEU A 180 -31.05 3.89 -1.88
CA LEU A 180 -30.48 4.74 -2.94
C LEU A 180 -31.38 4.82 -4.19
N GLU A 181 -32.42 3.99 -4.29
CA GLU A 181 -33.34 3.96 -5.43
C GLU A 181 -33.99 5.34 -5.67
N GLY A 182 -33.98 5.79 -6.92
CA GLY A 182 -34.55 7.09 -7.33
C GLY A 182 -33.75 8.32 -6.86
N ARG A 183 -32.61 8.14 -6.18
CA ARG A 183 -31.75 9.26 -5.76
C ARG A 183 -30.80 9.70 -6.86
N ARG A 184 -30.42 10.98 -6.81
CA ARG A 184 -29.40 11.56 -7.69
C ARG A 184 -28.04 11.49 -7.00
N ALA A 185 -27.02 11.03 -7.71
CA ALA A 185 -25.64 11.00 -7.25
C ALA A 185 -24.77 11.98 -8.05
N LEU A 186 -23.81 12.61 -7.37
CA LEU A 186 -22.75 13.39 -7.99
C LEU A 186 -21.43 12.66 -7.71
N ILE A 187 -20.66 12.37 -8.77
CA ILE A 187 -19.32 11.81 -8.66
C ILE A 187 -18.33 12.94 -8.95
N VAL A 188 -17.42 13.20 -8.01
CA VAL A 188 -16.34 14.17 -8.17
C VAL A 188 -15.05 13.40 -8.45
N GLY A 189 -14.54 13.51 -9.68
CA GLY A 189 -13.36 12.80 -10.16
C GLY A 189 -13.68 11.63 -11.10
N ALA A 190 -12.88 11.46 -12.15
CA ALA A 190 -13.06 10.45 -13.20
C ALA A 190 -11.96 9.37 -13.19
N GLY A 191 -11.24 9.21 -12.07
CA GLY A 191 -10.22 8.17 -11.89
C GLY A 191 -10.83 6.79 -11.66
N SER A 192 -9.98 5.80 -11.36
CA SER A 192 -10.38 4.40 -11.11
C SER A 192 -11.51 4.28 -10.07
N MET A 193 -11.41 5.01 -8.96
CA MET A 193 -12.43 5.02 -7.90
C MET A 193 -13.75 5.66 -8.35
N GLY A 194 -13.69 6.73 -9.17
CA GLY A 194 -14.88 7.35 -9.73
C GLY A 194 -15.59 6.44 -10.73
N GLY A 195 -14.82 5.74 -11.57
CA GLY A 195 -15.34 4.72 -12.47
C GLY A 195 -15.99 3.56 -11.73
N LEU A 196 -15.36 3.09 -10.65
CA LEU A 196 -15.91 2.05 -9.78
C LEU A 196 -17.21 2.52 -9.10
N ALA A 197 -17.24 3.74 -8.55
CA ALA A 197 -18.44 4.35 -7.98
C ALA A 197 -19.59 4.42 -9.00
N ALA A 198 -19.33 4.88 -10.22
CA ALA A 198 -20.33 4.90 -11.28
C ALA A 198 -20.87 3.49 -11.61
N ALA A 199 -19.98 2.49 -11.67
CA ALA A 199 -20.36 1.11 -11.96
C ALA A 199 -21.21 0.49 -10.84
N HIS A 200 -20.94 0.79 -9.58
CA HIS A 200 -21.76 0.33 -8.46
C HIS A 200 -23.08 1.09 -8.36
N LEU A 201 -23.09 2.42 -8.49
CA LEU A 201 -24.33 3.22 -8.48
C LEU A 201 -25.31 2.85 -9.60
N ARG A 202 -24.82 2.41 -10.76
CA ARG A 202 -25.68 1.90 -11.84
C ARG A 202 -26.39 0.57 -11.52
N ARG A 203 -25.91 -0.16 -10.51
CA ARG A 203 -26.44 -1.47 -10.08
C ARG A 203 -27.28 -1.38 -8.80
N ALA A 204 -27.18 -0.26 -8.07
CA ALA A 204 -27.90 0.03 -6.82
C ALA A 204 -29.25 0.68 -7.10
#